data_AF-A0A177ARL2-F1
#
_entry.id   AF-A0A177ARL2-F1
#
_cell.length_a   1.000
_cell.length_b   1.000
_cell.length_c   1.000
_cell.angle_alpha   90.00
_cell.angle_beta   90.00
_cell.angle_gamma   90.00
#
_symmetry.space_group_name_H-M   'P 1'
#
loop_
_entity.id
_entity.type
_entity.pdbx_description
1 polymer ?
#
loop_
_entity_poly.entity_id
_entity_poly.type
_entity_poly.pdbx_seq_one_letter_code
_entity_poly.pdbx_strand_id
1 'polypeptide(L)'
;MTNLSEISHYDIHLVVTSWNALIGNEEYSMLYLKYLLQMNPGLQKVFKKFDNVPIENLQDNDFAIHQAHSTWKAISKGISYIGNGEIDAANNELNNFITYHQNIQGFEGKMFEVFILTSYLVFIEYYSGLSDF
;
A
#
# COMPACT_ATOMS: atom_id res chain seq x y z
N MET A 1 17.90 -1.23 11.70
CA MET A 1 17.18 -2.31 11.02
C MET A 1 15.89 -2.51 11.77
N THR A 2 14.75 -2.44 11.06
CA THR A 2 13.44 -2.77 11.64
C THR A 2 13.42 -4.26 11.92
N ASN A 3 13.13 -4.66 13.15
CA ASN A 3 13.06 -6.08 13.52
C ASN A 3 11.60 -6.50 13.66
N LEU A 4 11.08 -7.22 12.68
CA LEU A 4 9.70 -7.74 12.72
C LEU A 4 9.51 -8.89 13.72
N SER A 5 10.59 -9.41 14.34
CA SER A 5 10.50 -10.51 15.31
C SER A 5 9.85 -10.13 16.64
N GLU A 6 9.62 -8.83 16.88
CA GLU A 6 9.04 -8.31 18.13
C GLU A 6 7.51 -8.16 18.05
N ILE A 7 6.91 -8.38 16.86
CA ILE A 7 5.45 -8.30 16.69
C ILE A 7 4.79 -9.52 17.34
N SER A 8 3.78 -9.28 18.18
CA SER A 8 3.09 -10.36 18.88
C SER A 8 2.27 -11.23 17.92
N HIS A 9 2.08 -12.51 18.26
CA HIS A 9 1.18 -13.39 17.49
C HIS A 9 -0.25 -12.85 17.40
N TYR A 10 -0.72 -12.15 18.43
CA TYR A 10 -2.03 -11.51 18.43
C TYR A 10 -2.12 -10.39 17.39
N ASP A 11 -1.11 -9.51 17.33
CA ASP A 11 -1.07 -8.41 16.35
C ASP A 11 -0.94 -8.94 14.92
N ILE A 12 -0.11 -9.96 14.70
CA ILE A 12 0.01 -10.64 13.41
C ILE A 12 -1.35 -11.18 12.97
N HIS A 13 -2.06 -11.88 13.88
CA HIS A 13 -3.37 -12.44 13.59
C HIS A 13 -4.39 -11.35 13.22
N LEU A 14 -4.41 -10.23 13.93
CA LEU A 14 -5.29 -9.10 13.62
C LEU A 14 -5.00 -8.52 12.24
N VAL A 15 -3.74 -8.23 11.92
CA VAL A 15 -3.34 -7.65 10.62
C VAL A 15 -3.66 -8.60 9.46
N VAL A 16 -3.36 -9.89 9.60
CA VAL A 16 -3.63 -10.88 8.56
C VAL A 16 -5.12 -11.04 8.33
N THR A 17 -5.90 -11.15 9.41
CA THR A 17 -7.36 -11.34 9.31
C THR A 17 -8.03 -10.12 8.70
N SER A 18 -7.64 -8.91 9.12
CA SER A 18 -8.21 -7.69 8.57
C SER A 18 -7.82 -7.49 7.11
N TRP A 19 -6.56 -7.74 6.75
CA TRP A 19 -6.11 -7.63 5.36
C TRP A 19 -6.80 -8.64 4.43
N ASN A 20 -6.97 -9.89 4.88
CA ASN A 20 -7.65 -10.93 4.11
C ASN A 20 -9.12 -10.60 3.82
N ALA A 21 -9.77 -9.79 4.65
CA ALA A 21 -11.12 -9.31 4.39
C ALA A 21 -11.17 -8.32 3.20
N LEU A 22 -10.09 -7.58 2.95
CA LEU A 22 -9.99 -6.59 1.87
C LEU A 22 -9.41 -7.16 0.57
N ILE A 23 -8.41 -8.03 0.68
CA ILE A 23 -7.50 -8.35 -0.43
C ILE A 23 -8.21 -8.96 -1.66
N GLY A 24 -9.35 -9.64 -1.44
CA GLY A 24 -10.14 -10.24 -2.52
C GLY A 24 -10.90 -9.22 -3.38
N ASN A 25 -10.97 -7.95 -2.98
CA ASN A 25 -11.56 -6.89 -3.77
C ASN A 25 -10.46 -5.95 -4.29
N GLU A 26 -10.07 -6.15 -5.56
CA GLU A 26 -9.04 -5.37 -6.23
C GLU A 26 -9.41 -3.88 -6.37
N GLU A 27 -10.68 -3.49 -6.23
CA GLU A 27 -11.12 -2.08 -6.27
C GLU A 27 -10.48 -1.26 -5.13
N TYR A 28 -10.21 -1.88 -3.98
CA TYR A 28 -9.50 -1.23 -2.88
C TYR A 28 -8.07 -0.82 -3.24
N SER A 29 -7.46 -1.45 -4.24
CA SER A 29 -6.15 -1.02 -4.73
C SER A 29 -6.20 0.35 -5.39
N MET A 30 -7.28 0.62 -6.15
CA MET A 30 -7.49 1.91 -6.80
C MET A 30 -7.88 2.97 -5.80
N LEU A 31 -8.74 2.62 -4.83
CA LEU A 31 -9.06 3.50 -3.71
C LEU A 31 -7.79 3.89 -2.94
N TYR A 32 -6.93 2.91 -2.65
CA TYR A 32 -5.64 3.14 -2.00
C TYR A 32 -4.78 4.14 -2.77
N LEU A 33 -4.62 3.97 -4.09
CA LEU A 33 -3.85 4.91 -4.90
C LEU A 33 -4.47 6.31 -4.91
N LYS A 34 -5.81 6.42 -5.02
CA LYS A 34 -6.52 7.70 -4.97
C LYS A 34 -6.26 8.41 -3.63
N TYR A 35 -6.43 7.73 -2.51
CA TYR A 35 -6.17 8.29 -1.17
C TYR A 35 -4.71 8.69 -0.98
N LEU A 36 -3.77 7.87 -1.44
CA LEU A 36 -2.35 8.20 -1.38
C LEU A 36 -2.05 9.53 -2.09
N LEU A 37 -2.59 9.72 -3.29
CA LEU A 37 -2.36 10.95 -4.08
C LEU A 37 -3.18 12.15 -3.58
N GLN A 38 -4.35 11.94 -2.97
CA GLN A 38 -5.11 13.02 -2.34
C GLN A 38 -4.42 13.53 -1.07
N MET A 39 -3.85 12.64 -0.26
CA MET A 39 -3.10 13.00 0.95
C MET A 39 -1.76 13.65 0.63
N ASN A 40 -1.14 13.27 -0.50
CA ASN A 40 0.11 13.87 -0.96
C ASN A 40 0.10 14.12 -2.48
N PRO A 41 -0.55 15.21 -2.95
CA PRO A 41 -0.65 15.51 -4.38
C PRO A 41 0.69 15.69 -5.07
N GLY A 42 1.73 16.11 -4.32
CA GLY A 42 3.09 16.22 -4.83
C GLY A 42 3.69 14.88 -5.27
N LEU A 43 3.26 13.76 -4.66
CA LEU A 43 3.73 12.41 -4.98
C LEU A 43 3.32 11.99 -6.40
N GLN A 44 2.22 12.51 -6.93
CA GLN A 44 1.77 12.16 -8.28
C GLN A 44 2.84 12.49 -9.34
N LYS A 45 3.64 13.53 -9.12
CA LYS A 45 4.75 13.93 -10.00
C LYS A 45 5.88 12.91 -10.07
N VAL A 46 5.95 11.97 -9.13
CA VAL A 46 6.91 10.86 -9.15
C VAL A 46 6.50 9.83 -10.20
N PHE A 47 5.20 9.67 -10.43
CA PHE A 47 4.64 8.71 -11.39
C PHE A 47 4.49 9.29 -12.79
N LYS A 48 5.61 9.43 -13.51
CA LYS A 48 5.69 10.09 -14.84
C LYS A 48 4.69 9.63 -15.90
N LYS A 49 4.15 8.42 -15.78
CA LYS A 49 3.19 7.86 -16.75
C LYS A 49 1.75 8.33 -16.53
N PHE A 50 1.45 8.92 -15.38
CA PHE A 50 0.13 9.44 -15.04
C PHE A 50 0.20 10.71 -14.18
N ASP A 51 1.31 11.46 -14.25
CA ASP A 51 1.54 12.63 -13.40
C ASP A 51 0.60 13.82 -13.69
N ASN A 52 0.02 13.85 -14.90
CA ASN A 52 -0.94 14.85 -15.35
C ASN A 52 -2.39 14.34 -15.43
N VAL A 53 -2.66 13.11 -14.99
CA VAL A 53 -4.01 12.54 -15.00
C VAL A 53 -4.78 13.05 -13.78
N PRO A 54 -5.96 13.68 -13.90
CA PRO A 54 -6.76 14.05 -12.74
C PRO A 54 -7.05 12.83 -11.85
N ILE A 55 -7.02 12.99 -10.52
CA ILE A 55 -7.13 11.87 -9.57
C ILE A 55 -8.44 11.09 -9.77
N GLU A 56 -9.53 11.81 -10.05
CA GLU A 56 -10.84 11.27 -10.35
C GLU A 56 -10.86 10.33 -11.57
N ASN A 57 -9.93 10.52 -12.51
CA ASN A 57 -9.86 9.79 -13.78
C ASN A 57 -8.74 8.72 -13.78
N LEU A 58 -8.07 8.46 -12.65
CA LEU A 58 -6.99 7.46 -12.59
C LEU A 58 -7.45 6.04 -12.92
N GLN A 59 -8.73 5.74 -12.68
CA GLN A 59 -9.32 4.43 -12.98
C GLN A 59 -9.44 4.14 -14.48
N ASP A 60 -9.31 5.16 -15.33
CA ASP A 60 -9.35 5.02 -16.78
C ASP A 60 -7.93 5.01 -17.39
N ASN A 61 -6.88 5.01 -16.55
CA ASN A 61 -5.49 5.02 -16.97
C ASN A 61 -4.79 3.69 -16.64
N ASP A 62 -4.42 2.93 -17.67
CA ASP A 62 -3.79 1.60 -17.53
C ASP A 62 -2.53 1.60 -16.64
N PHE A 63 -1.71 2.66 -16.69
CA PHE A 63 -0.51 2.74 -15.87
C PHE A 63 -0.83 2.99 -14.39
N ALA A 64 -1.85 3.78 -14.10
CA ALA A 64 -2.32 4.00 -12.74
C ALA A 64 -2.95 2.71 -12.17
N ILE A 65 -3.79 2.03 -12.94
CA ILE A 65 -4.38 0.74 -12.56
C ILE A 65 -3.29 -0.29 -12.28
N HIS A 66 -2.31 -0.41 -13.18
CA HIS A 66 -1.19 -1.33 -12.99
C HIS A 66 -0.37 -0.99 -11.74
N GLN A 67 -0.13 0.30 -11.48
CA GLN A 67 0.59 0.75 -10.29
C GLN A 67 -0.20 0.44 -9.01
N ALA A 68 -1.51 0.69 -9.00
CA ALA A 68 -2.39 0.36 -7.88
C ALA A 68 -2.34 -1.14 -7.55
N HIS A 69 -2.55 -2.01 -8.55
CA HIS A 69 -2.46 -3.46 -8.38
C HIS A 69 -1.07 -3.92 -7.91
N SER A 70 -0.01 -3.33 -8.44
CA SER A 70 1.36 -3.68 -8.06
C SER A 70 1.65 -3.31 -6.61
N THR A 71 1.25 -2.11 -6.17
CA THR A 71 1.36 -1.68 -4.77
C THR A 71 0.53 -2.57 -3.84
N TRP A 72 -0.68 -2.93 -4.24
CA TRP A 72 -1.55 -3.80 -3.44
C TRP A 72 -0.99 -5.21 -3.25
N LYS A 73 -0.47 -5.81 -4.35
CA LYS A 73 0.19 -7.13 -4.32
C LYS A 73 1.46 -7.12 -3.48
N ALA A 74 2.24 -6.05 -3.57
CA ALA A 74 3.42 -5.80 -2.76
C ALA A 74 3.14 -5.84 -1.26
N ILE A 75 2.14 -5.07 -0.81
CA ILE A 75 1.72 -5.04 0.60
C ILE A 75 1.23 -6.42 1.03
N SER A 76 0.37 -7.04 0.21
CA SER A 76 -0.19 -8.36 0.46
C SER A 76 0.88 -9.44 0.65
N LYS A 77 1.93 -9.41 -0.17
CA LYS A 77 3.05 -10.34 -0.08
C LYS A 77 3.77 -10.21 1.25
N GLY A 78 4.07 -8.98 1.69
CA GLY A 78 4.69 -8.72 3.00
C GLY A 78 3.83 -9.25 4.15
N ILE A 79 2.53 -8.99 4.12
CA ILE A 79 1.58 -9.49 5.13
C ILE A 79 1.52 -11.02 5.14
N SER A 80 1.55 -11.67 3.96
CA SER A 80 1.55 -13.12 3.87
C SER A 80 2.79 -13.75 4.53
N TYR A 81 3.98 -13.18 4.31
CA TYR A 81 5.21 -13.66 4.96
C TYR A 81 5.13 -13.54 6.47
N ILE A 82 4.64 -12.41 6.99
CA ILE A 82 4.44 -12.21 8.42
C ILE A 82 3.43 -13.23 8.98
N GLY A 83 2.31 -13.44 8.29
CA GLY A 83 1.26 -14.39 8.69
C GLY A 83 1.72 -15.85 8.70
N ASN A 84 2.64 -16.22 7.81
CA ASN A 84 3.21 -17.56 7.74
C ASN A 84 4.39 -17.78 8.71
N GLY A 85 4.78 -16.76 9.47
CA GLY A 85 5.97 -16.80 10.33
C GLY A 85 7.30 -16.75 9.57
N GLU A 86 7.27 -16.39 8.28
CA GLU A 86 8.44 -16.27 7.41
C GLU A 86 9.12 -14.90 7.59
N ILE A 87 9.53 -14.58 8.83
CA ILE A 87 10.01 -13.25 9.24
C ILE A 87 11.23 -12.79 8.43
N ASP A 88 12.15 -13.70 8.08
CA ASP A 88 13.31 -13.38 7.23
C ASP A 88 12.90 -12.98 5.81
N ALA A 89 11.88 -13.65 5.25
CA ALA A 89 11.33 -13.29 3.94
C ALA A 89 10.62 -11.93 3.99
N ALA A 90 9.88 -11.65 5.06
CA ALA A 90 9.25 -10.34 5.28
C ALA A 90 10.29 -9.21 5.40
N ASN A 91 11.37 -9.42 6.17
CA ASN A 91 12.46 -8.47 6.31
C ASN A 91 13.18 -8.23 4.97
N ASN A 92 13.42 -9.28 4.19
CA ASN A 92 14.04 -9.17 2.87
C ASN A 92 13.15 -8.39 1.89
N GLU A 93 11.84 -8.65 1.90
CA GLU A 93 10.87 -7.90 1.09
C GLU A 93 10.87 -6.41 1.47
N LEU A 94 10.82 -6.07 2.76
CA LEU A 94 10.90 -4.70 3.24
C LEU A 94 12.19 -3.99 2.82
N ASN A 95 13.34 -4.68 2.92
CA ASN A 95 14.62 -4.14 2.47
C ASN A 95 14.61 -3.86 0.96
N ASN A 96 14.06 -4.78 0.16
CA ASN A 96 13.90 -4.57 -1.28
C ASN A 96 13.03 -3.34 -1.56
N PHE A 97 11.91 -3.17 -0.85
CA PHE A 97 11.06 -1.97 -0.94
C PHE A 97 11.85 -0.69 -0.69
N ILE A 98 12.60 -0.64 0.41
CA ILE A 98 13.43 0.52 0.77
C ILE A 98 14.45 0.80 -0.34
N THR A 99 15.18 -0.22 -0.80
CA THR A 99 16.19 -0.06 -1.85
C THR A 99 15.60 0.42 -3.17
N TYR A 100 14.45 -0.12 -3.60
CA TYR A 100 13.78 0.36 -4.81
C TYR A 100 13.38 1.83 -4.70
N HIS A 101 12.78 2.23 -3.58
CA HIS A 101 12.25 3.59 -3.39
C HIS A 101 13.34 4.65 -3.18
N GLN A 102 14.48 4.28 -2.57
CA GLN A 102 15.64 5.17 -2.43
C GLN A 102 16.21 5.66 -3.77
N ASN A 103 16.01 4.89 -4.85
CA ASN A 103 16.50 5.22 -6.18
C ASN A 103 15.47 6.01 -7.02
N ILE A 104 14.28 6.31 -6.48
CA ILE A 104 13.25 7.04 -7.19
C ILE A 104 13.45 8.54 -7.00
N GLN A 105 13.75 9.26 -8.09
CA GLN A 105 13.93 10.71 -8.05
C GLN A 105 12.66 11.41 -7.55
N GLY A 106 12.82 12.23 -6.51
CA GLY A 106 11.72 12.98 -5.89
C GLY A 106 10.91 12.17 -4.88
N PHE A 107 11.26 10.90 -4.62
CA PHE A 107 10.73 10.15 -3.50
C PHE A 107 11.53 10.47 -2.23
N GLU A 108 10.83 10.74 -1.13
CA GLU A 108 11.44 11.07 0.16
C GLU A 108 10.93 10.11 1.25
N GLY A 109 11.75 9.83 2.26
CA GLY A 109 11.40 8.86 3.32
C GLY A 109 10.08 9.18 4.02
N LYS A 110 9.75 10.45 4.24
CA LYS A 110 8.48 10.90 4.83
C LYS A 110 7.25 10.47 4.02
N MET A 111 7.42 10.15 2.74
CA MET A 111 6.32 9.67 1.90
C MET A 111 5.81 8.31 2.39
N PHE A 112 6.67 7.46 2.99
CA PHE A 112 6.24 6.20 3.61
C PHE A 112 5.24 6.40 4.75
N GLU A 113 5.28 7.53 5.48
CA GLU A 113 4.28 7.83 6.51
C GLU A 113 2.89 8.01 5.91
N VAL A 114 2.80 8.59 4.71
CA VAL A 114 1.54 8.75 3.97
C VAL A 114 0.96 7.39 3.55
N PHE A 115 1.81 6.42 3.19
CA PHE A 115 1.36 5.05 2.89
C PHE A 115 0.68 4.38 4.10
N ILE A 116 1.20 4.60 5.31
CA ILE A 116 0.63 4.05 6.55
C ILE A 116 -0.76 4.66 6.79
N LEU A 117 -0.87 5.98 6.70
CA LEU A 117 -2.16 6.68 6.88
C LEU A 117 -3.19 6.27 5.81
N THR A 118 -2.75 6.11 4.56
CA THR A 118 -3.60 5.63 3.46
C THR A 118 -4.16 4.25 3.76
N SER A 119 -3.32 3.34 4.27
CA SER A 119 -3.76 1.99 4.67
C SER A 119 -4.88 2.06 5.71
N TYR A 120 -4.70 2.92 6.72
CA TYR A 120 -5.71 3.13 7.77
C TYR A 120 -7.05 3.65 7.22
N LEU A 121 -7.03 4.59 6.27
CA LEU A 121 -8.25 5.11 5.64
C LEU A 121 -9.00 4.03 4.85
N VAL A 122 -8.28 3.21 4.06
CA VAL A 122 -8.88 2.09 3.32
C VAL A 122 -9.56 1.10 4.28
N PHE A 123 -8.91 0.79 5.41
CA PHE A 123 -9.51 -0.06 6.44
C PHE A 123 -10.75 0.56 7.08
N ILE A 124 -10.73 1.86 7.41
CA ILE A 124 -11.91 2.56 7.93
C ILE A 124 -13.07 2.44 6.96
N GLU A 125 -12.85 2.71 5.67
CA GLU A 125 -13.92 2.72 4.68
C GLU A 125 -14.61 1.36 4.55
N TYR A 126 -13.82 0.29 4.51
CA TYR A 126 -14.35 -1.06 4.51
C TYR A 126 -15.17 -1.38 5.76
N TYR A 127 -14.62 -1.12 6.95
CA TYR A 127 -15.28 -1.49 8.22
C TYR A 127 -16.43 -0.57 8.62
N SER A 128 -16.46 0.66 8.12
CA SER A 128 -17.57 1.59 8.34
C SER A 128 -18.76 1.34 7.41
N GLY A 129 -18.59 0.52 6.35
CA GLY A 129 -19.60 0.31 5.33
C GLY A 129 -19.91 1.55 4.52
N LEU A 130 -18.98 2.52 4.47
CA LEU A 130 -19.13 3.78 3.73
C LEU A 130 -18.78 3.64 2.24
N SER A 131 -18.42 2.43 1.78
CA SER A 131 -18.09 2.19 0.39
C SER A 131 -19.36 2.08 -0.46
N ASP A 132 -19.86 3.22 -0.93
CA ASP A 132 -20.72 3.30 -2.12
C ASP A 132 -19.81 3.21 -3.36
N PHE A 133 -19.36 2.00 -3.71
CA PHE A 133 -18.74 1.75 -5.02
C PHE A 133 -19.83 1.61 -6.10
#